data_AF-A0A498FMW3-F1
#
_entry.id   AF-A0A498FMW3-F1
#
_cell.length_a   1.000
_cell.length_b   1.000
_cell.length_c   1.000
_cell.angle_alpha   90.00
_cell.angle_beta   90.00
_cell.angle_gamma   90.00
#
_symmetry.space_group_name_H-M   'P 1'
#
loop_
_entity.id
_entity.type
_entity.pdbx_description
1 polymer ?
#
loop_
_entity_poly.entity_id
_entity_poly.type
_entity_poly.pdbx_seq_one_letter_code
_entity_poly.pdbx_strand_id
1 'polypeptide(L)'
;MAVFVALFLGVAGVAGALTATAESPEIAFENPEIDASQNETIEVGGQSYVVADISESENDAGQMVISGTLEREFTTQTSETWANGSTVSVDDREWRVEIDGENATEFTLVEVLDRQAILGADDDAENETVTLDDGEYVAVTDESGERTLVPADEYFPAPEERTHASGDTLEYDGQTVTVDEVTAGGAVLVWETTETETVEIAQESTVTIGDTDYAAHFPDASTLRMTTDVESYQAQVTEIERFNQYNSGLTRVLVLSVLSSIMLAGMAFIPSRY
;
A
#
# COMPACT_ATOMS: atom_id res chain seq x y z
N MET A 1 -58.16 33.88 -18.86
CA MET A 1 -57.44 33.23 -17.74
C MET A 1 -57.45 31.71 -17.84
N ALA A 2 -58.60 31.06 -18.05
CA ALA A 2 -58.70 29.59 -18.20
C ALA A 2 -57.81 29.00 -19.31
N VAL A 3 -57.65 29.71 -20.44
CA VAL A 3 -56.76 29.27 -21.55
C VAL A 3 -55.29 29.18 -21.12
N PHE A 4 -54.81 30.10 -20.28
CA PHE A 4 -53.43 30.09 -19.81
C PHE A 4 -53.19 28.99 -18.77
N VAL A 5 -54.16 28.76 -17.87
CA VAL A 5 -54.09 27.64 -16.91
C VAL A 5 -54.09 26.29 -17.65
N ALA A 6 -54.96 26.12 -18.66
CA ALA A 6 -54.97 24.92 -19.50
C ALA A 6 -53.66 24.73 -20.27
N LEU A 7 -53.06 25.82 -20.76
CA LEU A 7 -51.75 25.80 -21.43
C LEU A 7 -50.63 25.37 -20.48
N PHE A 8 -50.54 25.94 -19.27
CA PHE A 8 -49.51 25.56 -18.30
C PHE A 8 -49.67 24.12 -17.81
N LEU A 9 -50.90 23.65 -17.60
CA LEU A 9 -51.16 22.25 -17.27
C LEU A 9 -50.84 21.29 -18.43
N GLY A 10 -51.08 21.70 -19.67
CA GLY A 10 -50.66 20.95 -20.85
C GLY A 10 -49.14 20.80 -20.96
N VAL A 11 -48.40 21.90 -20.73
CA VAL A 11 -46.93 21.89 -20.70
C VAL A 11 -46.39 21.03 -19.55
N ALA A 12 -46.99 21.11 -18.36
CA ALA A 12 -46.64 20.27 -17.23
C ALA A 12 -46.91 18.78 -17.50
N GLY A 13 -48.02 18.45 -18.18
CA GLY A 13 -48.36 17.08 -18.56
C GLY A 13 -47.37 16.47 -19.55
N VAL A 14 -46.94 17.24 -20.56
CA VAL A 14 -45.93 16.79 -21.54
C VAL A 14 -44.56 16.63 -20.86
N ALA A 15 -44.13 17.61 -20.05
CA ALA A 15 -42.87 17.53 -19.33
C ALA A 15 -42.83 16.33 -18.36
N GLY A 16 -43.93 16.07 -17.64
CA GLY A 16 -44.04 14.96 -16.71
C GLY A 16 -43.98 13.59 -17.41
N ALA A 17 -44.61 13.46 -18.59
CA ALA A 17 -44.56 12.23 -19.38
C ALA A 17 -43.14 11.96 -19.91
N LEU A 18 -42.43 12.99 -20.38
CA LEU A 18 -41.06 12.86 -20.87
C LEU A 18 -40.09 12.47 -19.76
N THR A 19 -40.18 13.10 -18.58
CA THR A 19 -39.35 12.71 -17.43
C THR A 19 -39.63 11.29 -16.94
N ALA A 20 -40.89 10.84 -16.97
CA ALA A 20 -41.26 9.52 -16.45
C ALA A 20 -40.94 8.35 -17.39
N THR A 21 -40.71 8.61 -18.68
CA THR A 21 -40.47 7.57 -19.70
C THR A 21 -39.06 7.60 -20.25
N ALA A 22 -38.25 8.56 -19.85
CA ALA A 22 -36.86 8.66 -20.26
C ALA A 22 -36.03 7.58 -19.53
N GLU A 23 -35.45 6.67 -20.29
CA GLU A 23 -34.40 5.75 -19.80
C GLU A 23 -33.11 6.55 -19.60
N SER A 24 -32.50 6.44 -18.43
CA SER A 24 -31.20 7.07 -18.17
C SER A 24 -30.12 6.33 -18.96
N PRO A 25 -29.22 7.05 -19.66
CA PRO A 25 -28.03 6.42 -20.20
C PRO A 25 -27.16 5.86 -19.07
N GLU A 26 -26.58 4.70 -19.28
CA GLU A 26 -25.67 4.02 -18.35
C GLU A 26 -24.33 3.80 -19.03
N ILE A 27 -23.25 3.81 -18.25
CA ILE A 27 -21.92 3.52 -18.77
C ILE A 27 -21.84 2.02 -19.01
N ALA A 28 -21.64 1.63 -20.27
CA ALA A 28 -21.46 0.25 -20.65
C ALA A 28 -20.19 0.11 -21.50
N PHE A 29 -19.38 -0.88 -21.16
CA PHE A 29 -18.28 -1.34 -22.01
C PHE A 29 -18.79 -2.55 -22.78
N GLU A 30 -19.12 -2.37 -24.07
CA GLU A 30 -19.68 -3.44 -24.90
C GLU A 30 -18.67 -4.59 -25.13
N ASN A 31 -17.37 -4.28 -25.12
CA ASN A 31 -16.26 -5.22 -25.16
C ASN A 31 -15.11 -4.68 -24.29
N PRO A 32 -15.19 -4.83 -22.96
CA PRO A 32 -14.09 -4.39 -22.11
C PRO A 32 -12.86 -5.25 -22.39
N GLU A 33 -11.67 -4.66 -22.29
CA GLU A 33 -10.42 -5.42 -22.42
C GLU A 33 -10.18 -6.28 -21.19
N ILE A 34 -10.61 -5.79 -20.03
CA ILE A 34 -10.57 -6.48 -18.75
C ILE A 34 -12.00 -6.60 -18.22
N ASP A 35 -12.41 -7.81 -17.86
CA ASP A 35 -13.63 -8.11 -17.10
C ASP A 35 -13.21 -9.15 -16.06
N ALA A 36 -13.01 -8.71 -14.82
CA ALA A 36 -12.38 -9.50 -13.78
C ALA A 36 -13.07 -9.31 -12.42
N SER A 37 -13.16 -10.39 -11.65
CA SER A 37 -13.69 -10.36 -10.28
C SER A 37 -12.58 -10.19 -9.23
N GLN A 38 -12.96 -9.89 -7.99
CA GLN A 38 -12.02 -9.87 -6.87
C GLN A 38 -11.24 -11.21 -6.77
N ASN A 39 -9.93 -11.11 -6.51
CA ASN A 39 -8.93 -12.18 -6.49
C ASN A 39 -8.58 -12.78 -7.85
N GLU A 40 -9.06 -12.20 -8.95
CA GLU A 40 -8.66 -12.60 -10.30
C GLU A 40 -7.39 -11.87 -10.74
N THR A 41 -6.56 -12.55 -11.53
CA THR A 41 -5.35 -11.98 -12.13
C THR A 41 -5.65 -11.39 -13.50
N ILE A 42 -5.18 -10.17 -13.73
CA ILE A 42 -5.35 -9.41 -14.97
C ILE A 42 -3.99 -8.98 -15.52
N GLU A 43 -3.92 -8.80 -16.83
CA GLU A 43 -2.74 -8.30 -17.52
C GLU A 43 -2.99 -6.86 -17.97
N VAL A 44 -2.32 -5.90 -17.33
CA VAL A 44 -2.45 -4.46 -17.62
C VAL A 44 -1.06 -3.83 -17.75
N GLY A 45 -0.87 -3.01 -18.78
CA GLY A 45 0.46 -2.42 -19.05
C GLY A 45 1.59 -3.44 -19.28
N GLY A 46 1.25 -4.68 -19.68
CA GLY A 46 2.21 -5.77 -19.86
C GLY A 46 2.72 -6.38 -18.55
N GLN A 47 2.05 -6.12 -17.44
CA GLN A 47 2.35 -6.65 -16.12
C GLN A 47 1.13 -7.36 -15.55
N SER A 48 1.39 -8.37 -14.72
CA SER A 48 0.35 -9.14 -14.06
C SER A 48 -0.04 -8.51 -12.74
N TYR A 49 -1.32 -8.20 -12.53
CA TYR A 49 -1.87 -7.68 -11.28
C TYR A 49 -3.01 -8.58 -10.80
N VAL A 50 -3.23 -8.65 -9.49
CA VAL A 50 -4.40 -9.26 -8.88
C VAL A 50 -5.40 -8.17 -8.51
N VAL A 51 -6.68 -8.38 -8.77
CA VAL A 51 -7.77 -7.54 -8.25
C VAL A 51 -7.93 -7.83 -6.76
N ALA A 52 -7.11 -7.20 -5.92
CA ALA A 52 -7.02 -7.49 -4.49
C ALA A 52 -8.33 -7.18 -3.74
N ASP A 53 -8.98 -6.07 -4.07
CA ASP A 53 -10.23 -5.67 -3.43
C ASP A 53 -11.19 -5.00 -4.41
N ILE A 54 -12.50 -5.20 -4.18
CA ILE A 54 -13.59 -4.39 -4.73
C ILE A 54 -14.56 -4.16 -3.57
N SER A 55 -14.80 -2.91 -3.22
CA SER A 55 -15.60 -2.54 -2.06
C SER A 55 -16.47 -1.32 -2.32
N GLU A 56 -17.58 -1.25 -1.59
CA GLU A 56 -18.51 -0.12 -1.61
C GLU A 56 -18.32 0.71 -0.34
N SER A 57 -18.14 2.02 -0.47
CA SER A 57 -17.93 2.96 0.64
C SER A 57 -18.78 4.22 0.47
N GLU A 58 -19.12 4.88 1.57
CA GLU A 58 -19.85 6.15 1.53
C GLU A 58 -18.86 7.31 1.36
N ASN A 59 -19.05 8.16 0.34
CA ASN A 59 -18.26 9.36 0.14
C ASN A 59 -18.67 10.51 1.08
N ASP A 60 -17.93 11.62 1.10
CA ASP A 60 -18.23 12.81 1.93
C ASP A 60 -19.62 13.42 1.69
N ALA A 61 -20.27 13.09 0.58
CA ALA A 61 -21.62 13.55 0.22
C ALA A 61 -22.72 12.57 0.64
N GLY A 62 -22.40 11.48 1.34
CA GLY A 62 -23.36 10.46 1.77
C GLY A 62 -23.80 9.53 0.63
N GLN A 63 -23.01 9.40 -0.43
CA GLN A 63 -23.31 8.55 -1.57
C GLN A 63 -22.44 7.29 -1.53
N MET A 64 -23.04 6.13 -1.75
CA MET A 64 -22.30 4.88 -1.92
C MET A 64 -21.52 4.93 -3.24
N VAL A 65 -20.22 4.67 -3.18
CA VAL A 65 -19.29 4.59 -4.32
C VAL A 65 -18.52 3.29 -4.25
N ILE A 66 -18.30 2.67 -5.41
CA ILE A 66 -17.48 1.46 -5.51
C ILE A 66 -16.03 1.88 -5.82
N SER A 67 -15.08 1.20 -5.19
CA SER A 67 -13.66 1.32 -5.48
C SER A 67 -13.06 -0.07 -5.55
N GLY A 68 -11.91 -0.18 -6.22
CA GLY A 68 -11.15 -1.42 -6.24
C GLY A 68 -9.66 -1.16 -6.14
N THR A 69 -8.93 -2.22 -5.85
CA THR A 69 -7.49 -2.19 -5.63
C THR A 69 -6.85 -3.27 -6.49
N LEU A 70 -5.86 -2.88 -7.29
CA LEU A 70 -4.97 -3.82 -7.97
C LEU A 70 -3.67 -3.91 -7.20
N GLU A 71 -3.15 -5.13 -7.07
CA GLU A 71 -1.87 -5.37 -6.42
C GLU A 71 -0.97 -6.23 -7.30
N ARG A 72 0.32 -5.92 -7.32
CA ARG A 72 1.34 -6.78 -7.93
C ARG A 72 2.51 -6.92 -6.98
N GLU A 73 2.91 -8.16 -6.75
CA GLU A 73 4.19 -8.46 -6.11
C GLU A 73 5.30 -8.49 -7.16
N PHE A 74 6.44 -7.87 -6.86
CA PHE A 74 7.64 -7.93 -7.69
C PHE A 74 8.89 -8.04 -6.82
N THR A 75 9.92 -8.69 -7.34
CA THR A 75 11.20 -8.81 -6.64
C THR A 75 12.14 -7.68 -7.06
N THR A 76 12.76 -7.05 -6.08
CA THR A 76 13.83 -6.08 -6.26
C THR A 76 15.12 -6.59 -5.62
N GLN A 77 16.26 -6.19 -6.16
CA GLN A 77 17.54 -6.47 -5.54
C GLN A 77 17.87 -5.38 -4.52
N THR A 78 18.06 -5.80 -3.28
CA THR A 78 18.50 -4.97 -2.16
C THR A 78 19.96 -5.26 -1.85
N SER A 79 20.69 -4.28 -1.33
CA SER A 79 22.07 -4.45 -0.91
C SER A 79 22.37 -3.71 0.39
N GLU A 80 23.26 -4.25 1.19
CA GLU A 80 23.81 -3.62 2.39
C GLU A 80 25.33 -3.77 2.44
N THR A 81 26.01 -2.80 3.04
CA THR A 81 27.46 -2.84 3.22
C THR A 81 27.82 -2.94 4.69
N TRP A 82 28.48 -4.04 5.04
CA TRP A 82 29.07 -4.26 6.35
C TRP A 82 30.50 -3.71 6.36
N ALA A 83 30.71 -2.60 7.07
CA ALA A 83 32.01 -1.94 7.11
C ALA A 83 33.02 -2.73 7.95
N ASN A 84 34.30 -2.68 7.57
CA ASN A 84 35.36 -3.31 8.36
C ASN A 84 35.44 -2.69 9.78
N GLY A 85 35.51 -3.54 10.80
CA GLY A 85 35.52 -3.19 12.22
C GLY A 85 34.14 -2.83 12.79
N SER A 86 33.08 -2.84 11.98
CA SER A 86 31.70 -2.60 12.44
C SER A 86 31.16 -3.81 13.20
N THR A 87 30.13 -3.57 14.02
CA THR A 87 29.37 -4.63 14.68
C THR A 87 28.03 -4.77 13.97
N VAL A 88 27.65 -6.01 13.65
CA VAL A 88 26.39 -6.38 13.02
C VAL A 88 25.67 -7.43 13.86
N SER A 89 24.34 -7.47 13.78
CA SER A 89 23.54 -8.47 14.48
C SER A 89 23.12 -9.57 13.50
N VAL A 90 23.51 -10.83 13.79
CA VAL A 90 23.18 -12.02 12.99
C VAL A 90 22.76 -13.13 13.94
N ASP A 91 21.60 -13.76 13.69
CA ASP A 91 21.00 -14.79 14.55
C ASP A 91 20.86 -14.35 16.02
N ASP A 92 20.37 -13.11 16.25
CA ASP A 92 20.23 -12.49 17.59
C ASP A 92 21.56 -12.35 18.37
N ARG A 93 22.71 -12.51 17.71
CA ARG A 93 24.05 -12.34 18.28
C ARG A 93 24.79 -11.19 17.61
N GLU A 94 25.66 -10.54 18.36
CA GLU A 94 26.51 -9.48 17.83
C GLU A 94 27.83 -10.05 17.31
N TRP A 95 28.24 -9.58 16.13
CA TRP A 95 29.44 -10.00 15.44
C TRP A 95 30.23 -8.78 14.98
N ARG A 96 31.52 -8.76 15.26
CA ARG A 96 32.44 -7.80 14.65
C ARG A 96 32.85 -8.31 13.28
N VAL A 97 32.75 -7.45 12.28
CA VAL A 97 33.21 -7.71 10.92
C VAL A 97 34.69 -7.39 10.84
N GLU A 98 35.52 -8.38 10.52
CA GLU A 98 36.96 -8.23 10.34
C GLU A 98 37.35 -8.57 8.90
N ILE A 99 38.07 -7.65 8.27
CA ILE A 99 38.56 -7.82 6.90
C ILE A 99 40.05 -7.54 6.88
N ASP A 100 40.82 -8.55 6.47
CA ASP A 100 42.27 -8.51 6.46
C ASP A 100 42.85 -8.21 5.06
N GLY A 101 43.64 -7.14 4.99
CA GLY A 101 44.45 -6.80 3.83
C GLY A 101 43.74 -5.97 2.74
N GLU A 102 44.56 -5.32 1.91
CA GLU A 102 44.07 -4.37 0.89
C GLU A 102 43.38 -5.05 -0.32
N ASN A 103 43.59 -6.36 -0.49
CA ASN A 103 43.01 -7.17 -1.57
C ASN A 103 42.15 -8.30 -0.99
N ALA A 104 41.45 -8.02 0.10
CA ALA A 104 40.59 -9.00 0.75
C ALA A 104 39.52 -9.51 -0.22
N THR A 105 39.25 -10.81 -0.16
CA THR A 105 38.17 -11.50 -0.90
C THR A 105 37.21 -12.23 0.04
N GLU A 106 37.46 -12.12 1.34
CA GLU A 106 36.73 -12.77 2.41
C GLU A 106 36.71 -11.85 3.64
N PHE A 107 35.70 -12.03 4.47
CA PHE A 107 35.58 -11.38 5.77
C PHE A 107 35.31 -12.44 6.84
N THR A 108 35.67 -12.12 8.08
CA THR A 108 35.40 -12.95 9.24
C THR A 108 34.47 -12.22 10.18
N LEU A 109 33.39 -12.89 10.58
CA LEU A 109 32.54 -12.49 11.70
C LEU A 109 33.15 -13.06 12.97
N VAL A 110 33.51 -12.19 13.91
CA VAL A 110 34.03 -12.55 15.23
C VAL A 110 32.98 -12.23 16.27
N GLU A 111 32.55 -13.21 17.04
CA GLU A 111 31.50 -13.06 18.05
C GLU A 111 31.87 -11.99 19.09
N VAL A 112 30.94 -11.08 19.35
CA VAL A 112 31.04 -10.11 20.44
C VAL A 112 30.35 -10.72 21.66
N LEU A 113 31.15 -11.27 22.57
CA LEU A 113 30.67 -11.90 23.80
C LEU A 113 30.01 -10.87 24.73
N ASP A 114 28.78 -11.16 25.15
CA ASP A 114 28.14 -10.45 26.25
C ASP A 114 28.73 -10.91 27.59
N ARG A 115 29.90 -10.38 27.92
CA ARG A 115 30.63 -10.68 29.16
C ARG A 115 29.79 -10.38 30.40
N GLN A 116 28.92 -9.37 30.34
CA GLN A 116 28.08 -9.01 31.48
C GLN A 116 27.00 -10.06 31.72
N ALA A 117 26.38 -10.59 30.66
CA ALA A 117 25.43 -11.68 30.78
C ALA A 117 26.09 -12.97 31.30
N ILE A 118 27.32 -13.26 30.84
CA ILE A 118 28.10 -14.42 31.32
C ILE A 118 28.38 -14.30 32.82
N LEU A 119 28.91 -13.16 33.26
CA LEU A 119 29.19 -12.91 34.69
C LEU A 119 27.90 -12.91 35.52
N GLY A 120 26.82 -12.31 35.02
CA GLY A 120 25.55 -12.25 35.73
C GLY A 120 24.81 -13.59 35.84
N ALA A 121 25.20 -14.59 35.05
CA ALA A 121 24.64 -15.94 35.12
C ALA A 121 25.39 -16.85 36.11
N ASP A 122 26.55 -16.42 36.61
CA ASP A 122 27.40 -17.15 37.54
C ASP A 122 27.30 -16.51 38.93
N ASP A 123 26.58 -17.16 39.85
CA ASP A 123 26.37 -16.67 41.22
C ASP A 123 27.68 -16.60 42.03
N ASP A 124 28.71 -17.36 41.64
CA ASP A 124 30.01 -17.40 42.30
C ASP A 124 30.95 -16.30 41.78
N ALA A 125 30.68 -15.75 40.59
CA ALA A 125 31.48 -14.68 39.99
C ALA A 125 31.04 -13.28 40.44
N GLU A 126 32.02 -12.40 40.66
CA GLU A 126 31.74 -10.98 40.76
C GLU A 126 31.32 -10.45 39.38
N ASN A 127 30.26 -9.64 39.35
CA ASN A 127 29.64 -9.14 38.12
C ASN A 127 30.47 -8.02 37.44
N GLU A 128 31.78 -8.04 37.64
CA GLU A 128 32.78 -7.10 37.13
C GLU A 128 34.15 -7.79 36.96
N THR A 129 34.95 -7.30 36.02
CA THR A 129 36.35 -7.73 35.85
C THR A 129 37.30 -6.86 36.67
N VAL A 130 38.42 -7.44 37.09
CA VAL A 130 39.51 -6.77 37.79
C VAL A 130 40.73 -6.69 36.88
N THR A 131 41.22 -5.48 36.61
CA THR A 131 42.47 -5.30 35.85
C THR A 131 43.67 -5.19 36.80
N LEU A 132 44.69 -6.00 36.55
CA LEU A 132 46.00 -6.00 37.22
C LEU A 132 47.11 -5.68 36.20
N ASP A 133 48.35 -5.46 36.66
CA ASP A 133 49.49 -5.13 35.78
C ASP A 133 49.76 -6.19 34.70
N ASP A 134 49.43 -7.45 34.97
CA ASP A 134 49.67 -8.59 34.08
C ASP A 134 48.44 -9.03 33.25
N GLY A 135 47.26 -8.40 33.43
CA GLY A 135 46.05 -8.74 32.66
C GLY A 135 44.71 -8.45 33.34
N GLU A 136 43.63 -8.89 32.68
CA GLU A 136 42.25 -8.84 33.20
C GLU A 136 41.86 -10.18 33.83
N TYR A 137 41.14 -10.13 34.95
CA TYR A 137 40.74 -11.30 35.74
C TYR A 137 39.27 -11.19 36.16
N VAL A 138 38.63 -12.33 36.40
CA VAL A 138 37.32 -12.43 37.04
C VAL A 138 37.53 -12.98 38.46
N ALA A 139 36.93 -12.31 39.44
CA ALA A 139 36.95 -12.80 40.81
C ALA A 139 35.81 -13.79 41.02
N VAL A 140 36.14 -15.02 41.43
CA VAL A 140 35.18 -16.10 41.68
C VAL A 140 35.33 -16.55 43.13
N THR A 141 34.22 -16.71 43.83
CA THR A 141 34.15 -17.18 45.21
C THR A 141 33.71 -18.63 45.23
N ASP A 142 34.53 -19.54 45.75
CA ASP A 142 34.16 -20.95 45.82
C ASP A 142 33.15 -21.27 46.94
N GLU A 143 32.67 -22.51 46.98
CA GLU A 143 31.72 -23.00 48.01
C GLU A 143 32.26 -22.88 49.46
N SER A 144 33.57 -22.72 49.63
CA SER A 144 34.22 -22.51 50.93
C SER A 144 34.31 -21.05 51.34
N GLY A 145 33.93 -20.12 50.45
CA GLY A 145 34.00 -18.67 50.63
C GLY A 145 35.37 -18.09 50.31
N GLU A 146 36.26 -18.84 49.66
CA GLU A 146 37.58 -18.36 49.26
C GLU A 146 37.50 -17.70 47.87
N ARG A 147 38.03 -16.47 47.79
CA ARG A 147 38.04 -15.66 46.57
C ARG A 147 39.30 -15.96 45.76
N THR A 148 39.11 -16.42 44.53
CA THR A 148 40.19 -16.69 43.56
C THR A 148 40.06 -15.78 42.35
N LEU A 149 41.19 -15.40 41.74
CA LEU A 149 41.22 -14.64 40.49
C LEU A 149 41.49 -15.60 39.32
N VAL A 150 40.55 -15.66 38.39
CA VAL A 150 40.67 -16.46 37.15
C VAL A 150 40.99 -15.49 36.00
N PRO A 151 42.01 -15.76 35.17
CA PRO A 151 42.29 -14.93 33.99
C PRO A 151 41.05 -14.81 33.09
N ALA A 152 40.79 -13.62 32.54
CA ALA A 152 39.62 -13.39 31.70
C ALA A 152 39.58 -14.33 30.48
N ASP A 153 40.73 -14.61 29.84
CA ASP A 153 40.82 -15.54 28.70
C ASP A 153 40.59 -17.02 29.08
N GLU A 154 40.67 -17.36 30.37
CA GLU A 154 40.35 -18.70 30.88
C GLU A 154 38.89 -18.77 31.35
N TYR A 155 38.35 -17.66 31.87
CA TYR A 155 36.99 -17.56 32.36
C TYR A 155 35.97 -17.43 31.23
N PHE A 156 36.17 -16.48 30.31
CA PHE A 156 35.28 -16.29 29.17
C PHE A 156 35.57 -17.31 28.08
N PRO A 157 34.54 -17.85 27.40
CA PRO A 157 34.75 -18.72 26.25
C PRO A 157 35.49 -17.96 25.14
N ALA A 158 36.23 -18.68 24.29
CA ALA A 158 36.76 -18.10 23.08
C ALA A 158 35.61 -17.68 22.15
N PRO A 159 35.66 -16.49 21.52
CA PRO A 159 34.62 -16.05 20.59
C PRO A 159 34.52 -17.00 19.40
N GLU A 160 33.29 -17.26 18.93
CA GLU A 160 33.07 -17.96 17.69
C GLU A 160 33.55 -17.11 16.50
N GLU A 161 34.12 -17.76 15.47
CA GLU A 161 34.56 -17.10 14.24
C GLU A 161 33.91 -17.77 13.02
N ARG A 162 33.41 -16.96 12.08
CA ARG A 162 32.81 -17.43 10.81
C ARG A 162 33.37 -16.66 9.63
N THR A 163 34.02 -17.34 8.71
CA THR A 163 34.59 -16.72 7.51
C THR A 163 33.67 -16.94 6.31
N HIS A 164 33.49 -15.88 5.52
CA HIS A 164 32.69 -15.88 4.30
C HIS A 164 33.46 -15.20 3.17
N ALA A 165 33.48 -15.81 1.99
CA ALA A 165 34.08 -15.28 0.78
C ALA A 165 33.03 -14.66 -0.15
N SER A 166 33.48 -13.84 -1.11
CA SER A 166 32.61 -13.41 -2.21
C SER A 166 31.99 -14.60 -2.93
N GLY A 167 30.68 -14.55 -3.13
CA GLY A 167 29.84 -15.62 -3.70
C GLY A 167 29.23 -16.56 -2.67
N ASP A 168 29.63 -16.51 -1.40
CA ASP A 168 29.01 -17.30 -0.34
C ASP A 168 27.64 -16.74 0.04
N THR A 169 26.79 -17.60 0.60
CA THR A 169 25.47 -17.25 1.11
C THR A 169 25.40 -17.42 2.62
N LEU A 170 24.68 -16.53 3.30
CA LEU A 170 24.42 -16.60 4.75
C LEU A 170 22.99 -16.17 5.07
N GLU A 171 22.50 -16.53 6.25
CA GLU A 171 21.19 -16.10 6.74
C GLU A 171 21.32 -14.78 7.49
N TYR A 172 20.51 -13.78 7.13
CA TYR A 172 20.51 -12.46 7.77
C TYR A 172 19.09 -11.90 7.78
N ASP A 173 18.60 -11.45 8.94
CA ASP A 173 17.24 -10.90 9.12
C ASP A 173 16.12 -11.80 8.57
N GLY A 174 16.28 -13.13 8.69
CA GLY A 174 15.32 -14.11 8.21
C GLY A 174 15.29 -14.34 6.69
N GLN A 175 16.27 -13.81 5.95
CA GLN A 175 16.43 -14.07 4.51
C GLN A 175 17.84 -14.56 4.17
N THR A 176 17.97 -15.32 3.09
CA THR A 176 19.26 -15.74 2.55
C THR A 176 19.88 -14.58 1.76
N VAL A 177 21.03 -14.10 2.22
CA VAL A 177 21.80 -13.04 1.55
C VAL A 177 23.07 -13.62 0.93
N THR A 178 23.53 -13.02 -0.16
CA THR A 178 24.75 -13.41 -0.88
C THR A 178 25.82 -12.36 -0.70
N VAL A 179 27.06 -12.77 -0.46
CA VAL A 179 28.21 -11.87 -0.45
C VAL A 179 28.57 -11.52 -1.88
N ASP A 180 28.30 -10.30 -2.32
CA ASP A 180 28.57 -9.86 -3.69
C ASP A 180 30.05 -9.50 -3.86
N GLU A 181 30.56 -8.63 -2.99
CA GLU A 181 31.93 -8.11 -3.05
C GLU A 181 32.51 -7.97 -1.64
N VAL A 182 33.79 -8.28 -1.49
CA VAL A 182 34.55 -7.95 -0.28
C VAL A 182 35.72 -7.06 -0.67
N THR A 183 35.90 -5.97 0.08
CA THR A 183 37.01 -5.05 -0.05
C THR A 183 37.57 -4.72 1.32
N ALA A 184 38.75 -4.10 1.39
CA ALA A 184 39.33 -3.64 2.65
C ALA A 184 38.43 -2.68 3.46
N GLY A 185 37.48 -2.00 2.78
CA GLY A 185 36.54 -1.09 3.42
C GLY A 185 35.29 -1.78 3.99
N GLY A 186 34.90 -2.93 3.46
CA GLY A 186 33.66 -3.61 3.83
C GLY A 186 33.26 -4.74 2.88
N ALA A 187 32.30 -5.54 3.32
CA ALA A 187 31.64 -6.57 2.55
C ALA A 187 30.25 -6.09 2.10
N VAL A 188 29.93 -6.26 0.82
CA VAL A 188 28.62 -5.95 0.24
C VAL A 188 27.81 -7.24 0.20
N LEU A 189 26.64 -7.21 0.83
CA LEU A 189 25.65 -8.26 0.81
C LEU A 189 24.51 -7.86 -0.11
N VAL A 190 24.00 -8.81 -0.89
CA VAL A 190 22.88 -8.62 -1.80
C VAL A 190 21.84 -9.71 -1.60
N TRP A 191 20.57 -9.33 -1.71
CA TRP A 191 19.45 -10.26 -1.62
C TRP A 191 18.25 -9.73 -2.40
N GLU A 192 17.27 -10.61 -2.64
CA GLU A 192 16.02 -10.22 -3.27
C GLU A 192 14.96 -9.95 -2.21
N THR A 193 14.25 -8.82 -2.34
CA THR A 193 13.11 -8.47 -1.49
C THR A 193 11.86 -8.43 -2.36
N THR A 194 10.76 -9.03 -1.88
CA THR A 194 9.46 -8.90 -2.52
C THR A 194 8.80 -7.61 -2.05
N GLU A 195 8.44 -6.75 -3.00
CA GLU A 195 7.68 -5.53 -2.76
C GLU A 195 6.28 -5.66 -3.38
N THR A 196 5.29 -5.00 -2.78
CA THR A 196 3.92 -4.94 -3.29
C THR A 196 3.65 -3.55 -3.85
N GLU A 197 3.31 -3.48 -5.13
CA GLU A 197 2.78 -2.29 -5.78
C GLU A 197 1.25 -2.31 -5.71
N THR A 198 0.65 -1.23 -5.22
CA THR A 198 -0.80 -1.08 -5.10
C THR A 198 -1.29 0.06 -5.98
N VAL A 199 -2.33 -0.18 -6.77
CA VAL A 199 -3.01 0.82 -7.60
C VAL A 199 -4.48 0.90 -7.18
N GLU A 200 -4.89 2.08 -6.71
CA GLU A 200 -6.27 2.36 -6.35
C GLU A 200 -7.08 2.77 -7.59
N ILE A 201 -8.26 2.19 -7.74
CA ILE A 201 -9.18 2.44 -8.84
C ILE A 201 -10.51 2.94 -8.28
N ALA A 202 -10.92 4.14 -8.69
CA ALA A 202 -12.21 4.69 -8.33
C ALA A 202 -13.29 4.35 -9.37
N GLN A 203 -14.56 4.30 -8.96
CA GLN A 203 -15.70 4.24 -9.87
C GLN A 203 -15.60 5.34 -10.92
N GLU A 204 -15.81 4.97 -12.18
CA GLU A 204 -15.92 5.94 -13.29
C GLU A 204 -14.71 6.87 -13.35
N SER A 205 -13.52 6.28 -13.37
CA SER A 205 -12.26 7.03 -13.38
C SER A 205 -11.35 6.59 -14.53
N THR A 206 -10.36 7.43 -14.83
CA THR A 206 -9.24 7.04 -15.69
C THR A 206 -8.03 6.80 -14.81
N VAL A 207 -7.41 5.63 -14.94
CA VAL A 207 -6.21 5.22 -14.21
C VAL A 207 -5.09 4.93 -15.20
N THR A 208 -3.89 5.44 -14.92
CA THR A 208 -2.68 5.15 -15.69
C THR A 208 -1.95 4.00 -15.03
N ILE A 209 -1.76 2.90 -15.76
CA ILE A 209 -1.00 1.73 -15.29
C ILE A 209 0.16 1.50 -16.25
N GLY A 210 1.39 1.65 -15.74
CA GLY A 210 2.58 1.73 -16.59
C GLY A 210 2.50 2.95 -17.51
N ASP A 211 2.53 2.72 -18.82
CA ASP A 211 2.43 3.77 -19.86
C ASP A 211 1.06 3.84 -20.54
N THR A 212 0.05 3.11 -20.03
CA THR A 212 -1.28 2.99 -20.65
C THR A 212 -2.37 3.55 -19.75
N ASP A 213 -3.25 4.38 -20.32
CA ASP A 213 -4.45 4.89 -19.66
C ASP A 213 -5.64 3.94 -19.87
N TYR A 214 -6.35 3.66 -18.79
CA TYR A 214 -7.56 2.84 -18.79
C TYR A 214 -8.72 3.60 -18.17
N ALA A 215 -9.88 3.59 -18.82
CA ALA A 215 -11.15 3.93 -18.19
C ALA A 215 -11.65 2.71 -17.40
N ALA A 216 -11.92 2.91 -16.11
CA ALA A 216 -12.39 1.89 -15.19
C ALA A 216 -13.85 2.10 -14.82
N HIS A 217 -14.60 1.01 -14.74
CA HIS A 217 -16.00 0.99 -14.35
C HIS A 217 -16.31 -0.28 -13.57
N PHE A 218 -17.03 -0.14 -12.45
CA PHE A 218 -17.57 -1.26 -11.72
C PHE A 218 -19.08 -1.34 -12.00
N PRO A 219 -19.56 -2.36 -12.74
CA PRO A 219 -21.00 -2.57 -12.92
C PRO A 219 -21.67 -3.03 -11.61
N ASP A 220 -20.91 -3.60 -10.70
CA ASP A 220 -21.33 -4.06 -9.37
C ASP A 220 -20.13 -4.13 -8.42
N ALA A 221 -20.39 -4.31 -7.12
CA ALA A 221 -19.36 -4.38 -6.08
C ALA A 221 -18.54 -5.70 -6.08
N SER A 222 -18.48 -6.40 -7.21
CA SER A 222 -17.71 -7.63 -7.37
C SER A 222 -16.98 -7.76 -8.71
N THR A 223 -17.20 -6.82 -9.63
CA THR A 223 -16.68 -6.89 -11.01
C THR A 223 -15.97 -5.59 -11.35
N LEU A 224 -14.73 -5.68 -11.82
CA LEU A 224 -13.97 -4.58 -12.41
C LEU A 224 -13.99 -4.75 -13.93
N ARG A 225 -14.37 -3.68 -14.63
CA ARG A 225 -14.21 -3.58 -16.08
C ARG A 225 -13.28 -2.44 -16.47
N MET A 226 -12.37 -2.69 -17.39
CA MET A 226 -11.46 -1.67 -17.88
C MET A 226 -11.36 -1.67 -19.41
N THR A 227 -11.17 -0.49 -19.98
CA THR A 227 -10.95 -0.30 -21.43
C THR A 227 -9.98 0.85 -21.69
N THR A 228 -9.16 0.72 -22.73
CA THR A 228 -8.31 1.80 -23.26
C THR A 228 -9.08 2.77 -24.15
N ASP A 229 -10.35 2.48 -24.51
CA ASP A 229 -11.22 3.37 -25.26
C ASP A 229 -11.81 4.47 -24.35
N VAL A 230 -10.91 5.33 -23.87
CA VAL A 230 -11.24 6.46 -23.00
C VAL A 230 -12.13 7.47 -23.72
N GLU A 231 -12.01 7.61 -25.05
CA GLU A 231 -12.86 8.51 -25.84
C GLU A 231 -14.33 8.07 -25.82
N SER A 232 -14.62 6.78 -26.01
CA SER A 232 -15.96 6.22 -25.92
C SER A 232 -16.55 6.39 -24.50
N TYR A 233 -15.75 6.14 -23.47
CA TYR A 233 -16.14 6.37 -22.08
C TYR A 233 -16.52 7.85 -21.84
N GLN A 234 -15.68 8.80 -22.26
CA GLN A 234 -15.95 10.24 -22.09
C GLN A 234 -17.20 10.70 -22.85
N ALA A 235 -17.48 10.12 -24.03
CA ALA A 235 -18.69 10.40 -24.78
C ALA A 235 -19.95 9.99 -24.00
N GLN A 236 -19.92 8.82 -23.35
CA GLN A 236 -21.02 8.32 -22.51
C GLN A 236 -21.23 9.20 -21.26
N VAL A 237 -20.15 9.58 -20.57
CA VAL A 237 -20.21 10.52 -19.44
C VAL A 237 -20.87 11.84 -19.87
N THR A 238 -20.45 12.40 -21.01
CA THR A 238 -21.03 13.63 -21.56
C THR A 238 -22.52 13.47 -21.90
N GLU A 239 -22.94 12.29 -22.35
CA GLU A 239 -24.35 11.99 -22.62
C GLU A 239 -25.19 11.95 -21.34
N ILE A 240 -24.67 11.33 -20.28
CA ILE A 240 -25.29 11.29 -18.95
C ILE A 240 -25.44 12.70 -18.36
N GLU A 241 -24.39 13.51 -18.41
CA GLU A 241 -24.46 14.91 -17.96
C GLU A 241 -25.52 15.70 -18.72
N ARG A 242 -25.59 15.53 -20.05
CA ARG A 242 -26.58 16.19 -20.89
C ARG A 242 -28.00 15.72 -20.55
N PHE A 243 -28.20 14.44 -20.32
CA PHE A 243 -29.47 13.87 -19.89
C PHE A 243 -29.92 14.47 -18.54
N ASN A 244 -29.02 14.50 -17.55
CA ASN A 244 -29.29 15.09 -16.24
C ASN A 244 -29.59 16.60 -16.33
N GLN A 245 -28.89 17.32 -17.21
CA GLN A 245 -29.18 18.73 -17.47
C GLN A 245 -30.57 18.94 -18.09
N TYR A 246 -30.97 18.11 -19.05
CA TYR A 246 -32.32 18.19 -19.63
C TYR A 246 -33.40 17.80 -18.63
N ASN A 247 -33.19 16.76 -17.83
CA ASN A 247 -34.17 16.31 -16.86
C ASN A 247 -34.36 17.32 -15.70
N SER A 248 -33.27 17.91 -15.20
CA SER A 248 -33.35 19.00 -14.21
C SER A 248 -34.03 20.24 -14.78
N GLY A 249 -33.80 20.57 -16.06
CA GLY A 249 -34.49 21.62 -16.78
C GLY A 249 -36.00 21.39 -16.90
N LEU A 250 -36.40 20.19 -17.34
CA LEU A 250 -37.80 19.77 -17.45
C LEU A 250 -38.51 19.79 -16.09
N THR A 251 -37.84 19.31 -15.04
CA THR A 251 -38.38 19.33 -13.67
C THR A 251 -38.63 20.77 -13.19
N ARG A 252 -37.70 21.71 -13.46
CA ARG A 252 -37.92 23.13 -13.14
C ARG A 252 -39.10 23.72 -13.91
N VAL A 253 -39.24 23.40 -15.21
CA VAL A 253 -40.37 23.85 -16.03
C VAL A 253 -41.68 23.29 -15.51
N LEU A 254 -41.72 22.03 -15.09
CA LEU A 254 -42.88 21.39 -14.49
C LEU A 254 -43.30 22.11 -13.20
N VAL A 255 -42.36 22.33 -12.28
CA VAL A 255 -42.61 23.04 -11.01
C VAL A 255 -43.11 24.47 -11.26
N LEU A 256 -42.44 25.22 -12.14
CA LEU A 256 -42.85 26.59 -12.49
C LEU A 256 -44.23 26.64 -13.14
N SER A 257 -44.55 25.67 -14.00
CA SER A 257 -45.86 25.60 -14.68
C SER A 257 -46.99 25.28 -13.69
N VAL A 258 -46.76 24.37 -12.74
CA VAL A 258 -47.71 24.06 -11.66
C VAL A 258 -47.90 25.28 -10.74
N LEU A 259 -46.82 25.90 -10.28
CA LEU A 259 -46.88 27.09 -9.42
C LEU A 259 -47.57 28.27 -10.10
N SER A 260 -47.27 28.51 -11.39
CA SER A 260 -47.93 29.55 -12.19
C SER A 260 -49.43 29.28 -12.35
N SER A 261 -49.82 28.01 -12.55
CA SER A 261 -51.22 27.60 -12.62
C SER A 261 -51.96 27.87 -11.30
N ILE A 262 -51.34 27.53 -10.17
CA ILE A 262 -51.87 27.78 -8.82
C ILE A 262 -52.00 29.29 -8.56
N MET A 263 -50.98 30.08 -8.91
CA MET A 263 -50.98 31.53 -8.72
C MET A 263 -52.06 32.22 -9.56
N LEU A 264 -52.23 31.81 -10.83
CA LEU A 264 -53.29 32.33 -11.70
C LEU A 264 -54.68 31.94 -11.19
N ALA A 265 -54.87 30.70 -10.73
CA ALA A 265 -56.11 30.28 -10.08
C ALA A 265 -56.38 31.10 -8.82
N GLY A 266 -55.36 31.33 -7.97
CA GLY A 266 -55.47 32.16 -6.78
C GLY A 266 -55.87 33.61 -7.09
N MET A 267 -55.28 34.22 -8.12
CA MET A 267 -55.67 35.57 -8.57
C MET A 267 -57.10 35.63 -9.10
N ALA A 268 -57.63 34.54 -9.68
CA ALA A 268 -59.02 34.46 -10.13
C ALA A 268 -60.02 34.60 -8.96
N PHE A 269 -59.60 34.17 -7.77
CA PHE A 269 -60.39 34.16 -6.55
C PHE A 269 -60.06 35.31 -5.60
N ILE A 270 -59.17 36.25 -5.96
CA ILE A 270 -59.00 37.51 -5.23
C ILE A 270 -60.25 38.37 -5.47
N PRO A 271 -61.05 38.70 -4.44
CA PRO A 271 -62.25 39.50 -4.63
C PRO A 271 -61.86 40.90 -5.14
N SER A 272 -62.53 41.35 -6.21
CA SER A 272 -62.33 42.69 -6.76
C SER A 272 -62.75 43.72 -5.73
N ARG A 273 -61.79 44.43 -5.16
CA ARG A 273 -62.07 45.62 -4.35
C ARG A 273 -62.33 46.75 -5.33
N TYR A 274 -63.60 46.92 -5.68
CA TYR A 274 -64.15 48.27 -5.89
C TYR A 274 -64.37 48.91 -4.53
#